data_AF-A0A1Q3HGG4-F1
#
_entry.id   AF-A0A1Q3HGG4-F1
#
_cell.length_a   1.000
_cell.length_b   1.000
_cell.length_c   1.000
_cell.angle_alpha   90.00
_cell.angle_beta   90.00
_cell.angle_gamma   90.00
#
_symmetry.space_group_name_H-M   'P 1'
#
loop_
_entity.id
_entity.type
_entity.pdbx_description
1 polymer ?
#
loop_
_entity_poly.entity_id
_entity_poly.type
_entity_poly.pdbx_seq_one_letter_code
_entity_poly.pdbx_strand_id
1 'polypeptide(L)'
;MKLHIALRALLPFVLLLSQAASATTMLRADLPELAQTSDAIVHGTVRRVESRWSGDGRRIITDVEIQVTEALKGQAGGTVLVSQPGGRVGDIGQRVSGLATFAPGEEVVVFLEQHGKRAFRVSGMVQGKYQVQRSEDGKSAMAVPEPAGDVLLLDRDSRQPTTSSQRSMSLPELKAAIRTALERKQPPTRVQEKRP
;
A
#
# COMPACT_ATOMS: atom_id res chain seq x y z
N MET A 1 -23.08 -52.27 3.24
CA MET A 1 -24.02 -51.18 2.83
C MET A 1 -24.02 -49.93 3.72
N LYS A 2 -23.56 -49.96 4.99
CA LYS A 2 -23.55 -48.77 5.88
C LYS A 2 -22.34 -47.82 5.71
N LEU A 3 -21.22 -48.30 5.14
CA LEU A 3 -19.98 -47.52 4.97
C LEU A 3 -20.08 -46.46 3.87
N HIS A 4 -20.77 -46.75 2.77
CA HIS A 4 -20.98 -45.80 1.67
C HIS A 4 -21.97 -44.68 2.02
N ILE A 5 -22.89 -44.92 2.95
CA ILE A 5 -23.85 -43.91 3.43
C ILE A 5 -23.13 -42.93 4.37
N ALA A 6 -22.27 -43.43 5.27
CA ALA A 6 -21.42 -42.59 6.11
C ALA A 6 -20.44 -41.74 5.29
N LEU A 7 -19.83 -42.32 4.24
CA LEU A 7 -18.88 -41.60 3.37
C LEU A 7 -19.57 -40.51 2.50
N ARG A 8 -20.82 -40.76 2.07
CA ARG A 8 -21.64 -39.78 1.32
C ARG A 8 -22.19 -38.65 2.20
N ALA A 9 -22.44 -38.91 3.48
CA ALA A 9 -22.87 -37.89 4.43
C ALA A 9 -21.71 -37.01 4.94
N LEU A 10 -20.47 -37.51 4.91
CA LEU A 10 -19.27 -36.75 5.32
C LEU A 10 -18.81 -35.74 4.25
N LEU A 11 -19.06 -36.04 2.97
CA LEU A 11 -18.64 -35.21 1.84
C LEU A 11 -19.21 -33.77 1.85
N PRO A 12 -20.52 -33.53 2.12
CA PRO A 12 -21.04 -32.18 2.24
C PRO A 12 -20.51 -31.45 3.48
N PHE A 13 -20.18 -32.17 4.56
CA PHE A 13 -19.62 -31.57 5.78
C PHE A 13 -18.20 -31.03 5.56
N VAL A 14 -17.38 -31.72 4.77
CA VAL A 14 -16.02 -31.27 4.40
C VAL A 14 -16.06 -30.08 3.43
N LEU A 15 -17.04 -30.03 2.52
CA LEU A 15 -17.24 -28.89 1.62
C LEU A 15 -17.77 -27.63 2.34
N LEU A 16 -18.44 -27.77 3.48
CA LEU A 16 -18.87 -26.64 4.32
C LEU A 16 -17.72 -26.02 5.15
N LEU A 17 -16.60 -26.74 5.28
CA LEU A 17 -15.39 -26.26 5.97
C LEU A 17 -14.42 -25.51 5.05
N SER A 18 -14.71 -25.42 3.74
CA SER A 18 -13.92 -24.60 2.80
C SER A 18 -14.28 -23.12 2.90
N GLN A 19 -14.19 -22.54 4.09
CA GLN A 19 -14.14 -21.08 4.20
C GLN A 19 -12.88 -20.60 3.49
N ALA A 20 -13.01 -19.59 2.63
CA ALA A 20 -11.88 -18.90 2.05
C ALA A 20 -11.01 -18.37 3.19
N ALA A 21 -9.93 -19.07 3.51
CA ALA A 21 -9.02 -18.65 4.55
C ALA A 21 -8.27 -17.43 4.03
N SER A 22 -8.47 -16.28 4.66
CA SER A 22 -7.61 -15.11 4.42
C SER A 22 -6.19 -15.49 4.87
N ALA A 23 -5.27 -15.57 3.92
CA ALA A 23 -3.92 -16.07 4.15
C ALA A 23 -3.02 -15.04 4.86
N THR A 24 -3.44 -13.77 4.90
CA THR A 24 -2.67 -12.68 5.53
C THR A 24 -3.63 -11.73 6.24
N THR A 25 -3.26 -11.33 7.46
CA THR A 25 -4.04 -10.42 8.29
C THR A 25 -3.24 -9.16 8.56
N MET A 26 -3.85 -7.99 8.45
CA MET A 26 -3.24 -6.70 8.70
C MET A 26 -4.11 -5.81 9.57
N LEU A 27 -3.50 -4.93 10.34
CA LEU A 27 -4.24 -3.85 10.99
C LEU A 27 -4.59 -2.78 9.97
N ARG A 28 -5.82 -2.27 10.03
CA ARG A 28 -6.25 -1.12 9.26
C ARG A 28 -5.41 0.09 9.66
N ALA A 29 -4.78 0.72 8.68
CA ALA A 29 -4.09 1.98 8.83
C ALA A 29 -5.00 3.10 8.31
N ASP A 30 -5.26 4.10 9.15
CA ASP A 30 -5.98 5.28 8.69
C ASP A 30 -5.03 6.29 8.01
N LEU A 31 -5.61 7.21 7.23
CA LEU A 31 -4.82 8.19 6.49
C LEU A 31 -3.93 9.05 7.42
N PRO A 32 -4.40 9.53 8.59
CA PRO A 32 -3.55 10.22 9.55
C PRO A 32 -2.37 9.38 10.04
N GLU A 33 -2.58 8.12 10.40
CA GLU A 33 -1.52 7.21 10.83
C GLU A 33 -0.48 7.02 9.72
N LEU A 34 -0.91 6.68 8.50
CA LEU A 34 -0.01 6.53 7.35
C LEU A 34 0.78 7.82 7.09
N ALA A 35 0.12 8.97 7.13
CA ALA A 35 0.77 10.26 6.91
C ALA A 35 1.81 10.56 7.99
N GLN A 36 1.55 10.16 9.24
CA GLN A 36 2.44 10.42 10.37
C GLN A 36 3.63 9.47 10.42
N THR A 37 3.44 8.20 10.11
CA THR A 37 4.47 7.14 10.19
C THR A 37 5.39 7.08 8.97
N SER A 38 4.94 7.60 7.81
CA SER A 38 5.75 7.61 6.59
C SER A 38 6.90 8.61 6.68
N ASP A 39 8.07 8.27 6.16
CA ASP A 39 9.21 9.19 6.05
C ASP A 39 9.04 10.17 4.88
N ALA A 40 8.40 9.71 3.79
CA ALA A 40 8.08 10.51 2.63
C ALA A 40 6.68 10.17 2.09
N ILE A 41 6.05 11.12 1.41
CA ILE A 41 4.79 10.90 0.69
C ILE A 41 4.95 11.58 -0.67
N VAL A 42 4.77 10.84 -1.75
CA VAL A 42 5.00 11.34 -3.11
C VAL A 42 3.79 11.14 -3.98
N HIS A 43 3.56 12.10 -4.87
CA HIS A 43 2.66 12.00 -6.01
C HIS A 43 3.52 11.95 -7.29
N GLY A 44 3.31 10.95 -8.13
CA GLY A 44 4.18 10.73 -9.29
C GLY A 44 3.69 9.68 -10.26
N THR A 45 4.52 9.36 -11.25
CA THR A 45 4.24 8.36 -12.27
C THR A 45 5.25 7.23 -12.21
N VAL A 46 4.78 5.99 -12.18
CA VAL A 46 5.62 4.79 -12.25
C VAL A 46 6.28 4.74 -13.63
N ARG A 47 7.61 4.80 -13.66
CA ARG A 47 8.40 4.73 -14.90
C ARG A 47 8.81 3.30 -15.22
N ARG A 48 9.21 2.54 -14.21
CA ARG A 48 9.78 1.22 -14.38
C ARG A 48 9.38 0.32 -13.22
N VAL A 49 9.09 -0.94 -13.55
CA VAL A 49 8.86 -2.02 -12.60
C VAL A 49 9.70 -3.18 -13.09
N GLU A 50 10.71 -3.57 -12.33
CA GLU A 50 11.61 -4.66 -12.69
C GLU A 50 11.78 -5.63 -11.53
N SER A 51 11.59 -6.92 -11.80
CA SER A 51 11.86 -7.98 -10.85
C SER A 51 13.22 -8.60 -11.11
N ARG A 52 13.97 -8.86 -10.05
CA ARG A 52 15.27 -9.54 -10.10
C ARG A 52 15.43 -10.45 -8.89
N TRP A 53 16.37 -11.37 -8.99
CA TRP A 53 16.85 -12.10 -7.81
C TRP A 53 17.59 -11.13 -6.87
N SER A 54 17.43 -11.37 -5.57
CA SER A 54 18.26 -10.75 -4.53
C SER A 54 19.73 -11.14 -4.73
N GLY A 55 20.66 -10.36 -4.17
CA GLY A 55 22.09 -10.63 -4.33
C GLY A 55 22.55 -12.00 -3.82
N ASP A 56 21.78 -12.61 -2.91
CA ASP A 56 22.00 -13.97 -2.40
C ASP A 56 21.25 -15.06 -3.20
N GLY A 57 20.50 -14.70 -4.25
CA GLY A 57 19.75 -15.62 -5.12
C GLY A 57 18.54 -16.30 -4.46
N ARG A 58 18.15 -15.91 -3.23
CA ARG A 58 17.12 -16.63 -2.45
C ARG A 58 15.72 -16.06 -2.56
N ARG A 59 15.58 -14.81 -2.99
CA ARG A 59 14.30 -14.10 -3.04
C ARG A 59 14.17 -13.32 -4.33
N ILE A 60 12.95 -13.18 -4.82
CA ILE A 60 12.66 -12.20 -5.88
C ILE A 60 12.36 -10.86 -5.21
N ILE A 61 12.94 -9.79 -5.75
CA ILE A 61 12.69 -8.39 -5.36
C ILE A 61 12.21 -7.67 -6.60
N THR A 62 11.16 -6.85 -6.44
CA THR A 62 10.68 -5.93 -7.46
C THR A 62 11.08 -4.50 -7.06
N ASP A 63 11.84 -3.88 -7.95
CA ASP A 63 12.26 -2.49 -7.89
C ASP A 63 11.31 -1.65 -8.76
N VAL A 64 10.73 -0.62 -8.16
CA VAL A 64 9.77 0.30 -8.78
C VAL A 64 10.34 1.71 -8.77
N GLU A 65 10.54 2.28 -9.95
CA GLU A 65 11.00 3.66 -10.10
C GLU A 65 9.81 4.57 -10.33
N ILE A 66 9.61 5.52 -9.42
CA ILE A 66 8.54 6.51 -9.50
C ILE A 66 9.17 7.87 -9.77
N GLN A 67 8.80 8.46 -10.90
CA GLN A 67 9.12 9.85 -11.19
C GLN A 67 8.20 10.73 -10.35
N VAL A 68 8.79 11.51 -9.44
CA VAL A 68 8.06 12.38 -8.53
C VAL A 68 7.60 13.63 -9.28
N THR A 69 6.29 13.88 -9.26
CA THR A 69 5.67 15.11 -9.73
C THR A 69 5.55 16.13 -8.59
N GLU A 70 5.25 15.64 -7.38
CA GLU A 70 5.12 16.47 -6.18
C GLU A 70 5.48 15.66 -4.93
N ALA A 71 6.31 16.23 -4.06
CA ALA A 71 6.55 15.69 -2.72
C ALA A 71 5.53 16.30 -1.75
N LEU A 72 4.64 15.46 -1.20
CA LEU A 72 3.62 15.85 -0.22
C LEU A 72 4.15 15.83 1.22
N LYS A 73 5.19 15.03 1.48
CA LYS A 73 5.95 14.98 2.73
C LYS A 73 7.39 14.57 2.46
N GLY A 74 8.32 15.15 3.23
CA GLY A 74 9.74 14.81 3.17
C GLY A 74 10.44 15.40 1.95
N GLN A 75 11.74 15.12 1.84
CA GLN A 75 12.55 15.54 0.70
C GLN A 75 12.79 14.34 -0.22
N ALA A 76 11.76 13.98 -0.98
CA ALA A 76 11.92 13.04 -2.08
C ALA A 76 12.65 13.75 -3.24
N GLY A 77 13.69 13.14 -3.79
CA GLY A 77 14.32 13.62 -5.03
C GLY A 77 13.36 13.53 -6.22
N GLY A 78 13.83 13.92 -7.41
CA GLY A 78 13.02 13.82 -8.63
C GLY A 78 12.54 12.40 -8.97
N THR A 79 13.23 11.38 -8.46
CA THR A 79 12.84 9.98 -8.62
C THR A 79 13.02 9.28 -7.28
N VAL A 80 12.08 8.38 -6.95
CA VAL A 80 12.19 7.48 -5.80
C VAL A 80 12.20 6.03 -6.25
N LEU A 81 13.00 5.22 -5.57
CA LEU A 81 13.07 3.78 -5.77
C LEU A 81 12.31 3.07 -4.64
N VAL A 82 11.27 2.32 -4.98
CA VAL A 82 10.54 1.46 -4.04
C VAL A 82 10.95 0.01 -4.29
N SER A 83 11.44 -0.67 -3.27
CA SER A 83 11.89 -2.06 -3.34
C SER A 83 10.99 -2.94 -2.48
N GLN A 84 10.36 -3.94 -3.10
CA GLN A 84 9.43 -4.84 -2.42
C GLN A 84 9.71 -6.32 -2.76
N PRO A 85 9.55 -7.26 -1.80
CA PRO A 85 9.72 -8.67 -2.09
C PRO A 85 8.60 -9.19 -2.99
N GLY A 86 8.93 -10.18 -3.81
CA GLY A 86 8.04 -10.74 -4.83
C GLY A 86 8.33 -10.16 -6.22
N GLY A 87 7.58 -10.62 -7.20
CA GLY A 87 7.79 -10.32 -8.62
C GLY A 87 7.85 -11.58 -9.47
N ARG A 88 8.32 -11.45 -10.71
CA ARG A 88 8.52 -12.57 -11.63
C ARG A 88 9.84 -12.46 -12.36
N VAL A 89 10.63 -13.52 -12.35
CA VAL A 89 11.88 -13.65 -13.13
C VAL A 89 11.78 -14.88 -14.01
N GLY A 90 11.74 -14.66 -15.33
CA GLY A 90 11.48 -15.73 -16.30
C GLY A 90 10.14 -16.42 -16.02
N ASP A 91 10.19 -17.72 -15.71
CA ASP A 91 9.00 -18.52 -15.39
C ASP A 91 8.64 -18.57 -13.91
N ILE A 92 9.51 -18.05 -13.04
CA ILE A 92 9.34 -18.11 -11.59
C ILE A 92 8.66 -16.84 -11.11
N GLY A 93 7.44 -16.97 -10.57
CA GLY A 93 6.70 -15.90 -9.90
C GLY A 93 6.66 -16.10 -8.40
N GLN A 94 6.89 -15.03 -7.64
CA GLN A 94 6.72 -14.96 -6.20
C GLN A 94 5.72 -13.85 -5.89
N ARG A 95 4.56 -14.20 -5.32
CA ARG A 95 3.58 -13.23 -4.82
C ARG A 95 3.72 -13.13 -3.31
N VAL A 96 3.66 -11.91 -2.78
CA VAL A 96 3.62 -11.64 -1.35
C VAL A 96 2.30 -10.93 -1.09
N SER A 97 1.40 -11.58 -0.35
CA SER A 97 0.06 -11.04 -0.07
C SER A 97 0.16 -9.72 0.69
N GLY A 98 -0.70 -8.78 0.30
CA GLY A 98 -0.82 -7.47 0.93
C GLY A 98 0.26 -6.46 0.63
N LEU A 99 1.13 -6.71 -0.35
CA LEU A 99 1.95 -5.66 -0.93
C LEU A 99 1.23 -4.94 -2.07
N ALA A 100 1.55 -3.67 -2.24
CA ALA A 100 1.04 -2.87 -3.34
C ALA A 100 1.58 -3.38 -4.69
N THR A 101 0.71 -3.49 -5.70
CA THR A 101 1.14 -3.78 -7.07
C THR A 101 1.40 -2.46 -7.79
N PHE A 102 2.31 -2.43 -8.78
CA PHE A 102 2.56 -1.24 -9.59
C PHE A 102 2.58 -1.62 -11.07
N ALA A 103 2.08 -0.72 -11.92
CA ALA A 103 2.18 -0.86 -13.37
C ALA A 103 2.96 0.32 -13.98
N PRO A 104 3.83 0.10 -14.99
CA PRO A 104 4.44 1.19 -15.74
C PRO A 104 3.39 2.13 -16.34
N GLY A 105 3.62 3.44 -16.22
CA GLY A 105 2.70 4.49 -16.67
C GLY A 105 1.60 4.87 -15.66
N GLU A 106 1.46 4.13 -14.57
CA GLU A 106 0.48 4.42 -13.52
C GLU A 106 0.82 5.71 -12.76
N GLU A 107 -0.16 6.60 -12.58
CA GLU A 107 -0.04 7.77 -11.69
C GLU A 107 -0.47 7.35 -10.28
N VAL A 108 0.32 7.70 -9.26
CA VAL A 108 0.16 7.19 -7.90
C VAL A 108 0.43 8.27 -6.85
N VAL A 109 -0.27 8.18 -5.73
CA VAL A 109 0.15 8.76 -4.45
C VAL A 109 0.60 7.62 -3.55
N VAL A 110 1.84 7.68 -3.07
CA VAL A 110 2.47 6.59 -2.29
C VAL A 110 3.07 7.13 -1.01
N PHE A 111 2.74 6.44 0.08
CA PHE A 111 3.26 6.62 1.43
C PHE A 111 4.50 5.73 1.59
N LEU A 112 5.63 6.32 1.95
CA LEU A 112 6.93 5.68 1.86
C LEU A 112 7.65 5.72 3.21
N GLU A 113 8.25 4.59 3.56
CA GLU A 113 9.16 4.47 4.71
C GLU A 113 10.54 4.04 4.21
N GLN A 114 11.58 4.59 4.83
CA GLN A 114 12.95 4.40 4.38
C GLN A 114 13.37 2.93 4.53
N HIS A 115 14.00 2.40 3.49
CA HIS A 115 14.46 1.03 3.43
C HIS A 115 15.92 0.99 2.96
N GLY A 116 16.83 0.97 3.94
CA GLY A 116 18.26 1.15 3.68
C GLY A 116 18.59 2.58 3.22
N LYS A 117 19.72 2.74 2.52
CA LYS A 117 20.25 4.08 2.17
C LYS A 117 19.65 4.70 0.90
N ARG A 118 19.06 3.90 0.02
CA ARG A 118 18.72 4.32 -1.36
C ARG A 118 17.31 3.95 -1.82
N ALA A 119 16.57 3.19 -1.03
CA ALA A 119 15.25 2.71 -1.39
C ALA A 119 14.23 3.02 -0.30
N PHE A 120 12.98 2.94 -0.70
CA PHE A 120 11.82 2.96 0.17
C PHE A 120 11.09 1.63 0.10
N ARG A 121 10.23 1.38 1.07
CA ARG A 121 9.12 0.43 0.96
C ARG A 121 7.81 1.19 1.18
N VAL A 122 6.68 0.60 0.77
CA VAL A 122 5.37 1.23 0.95
C VAL A 122 4.97 1.13 2.43
N SER A 123 4.75 2.28 3.06
CA SER A 123 4.28 2.36 4.44
C SER A 123 2.86 1.81 4.55
N GLY A 124 2.57 1.00 5.56
CA GLY A 124 1.26 0.34 5.70
C GLY A 124 0.95 -0.68 4.60
N MET A 125 1.97 -1.14 3.88
CA MET A 125 1.87 -2.17 2.84
C MET A 125 0.90 -1.73 1.72
N VAL A 126 -0.06 -2.57 1.30
CA VAL A 126 -1.05 -2.22 0.25
C VAL A 126 -1.83 -0.93 0.55
N GLN A 127 -2.07 -0.62 1.83
CA GLN A 127 -2.87 0.55 2.25
C GLN A 127 -2.17 1.89 1.99
N GLY A 128 -0.84 1.88 1.78
CA GLY A 128 -0.06 3.09 1.51
C GLY A 128 -0.01 3.49 0.05
N LYS A 129 -0.74 2.83 -0.85
CA LYS A 129 -0.79 3.17 -2.27
C LYS A 129 -2.19 3.61 -2.67
N TYR A 130 -2.25 4.73 -3.37
CA TYR A 130 -3.43 5.18 -4.10
C TYR A 130 -3.09 5.32 -5.57
N GLN A 131 -3.87 4.68 -6.44
CA GLN A 131 -3.84 4.92 -7.86
C GLN A 131 -4.59 6.23 -8.17
N VAL A 132 -3.97 7.10 -8.96
CA VAL A 132 -4.61 8.31 -9.46
C VAL A 132 -5.22 8.00 -10.83
N GLN A 133 -6.54 8.03 -10.90
CA GLN A 133 -7.30 7.83 -12.12
C GLN A 133 -7.82 9.17 -12.61
N ARG A 134 -7.33 9.62 -13.78
CA ARG A 134 -7.81 10.85 -14.41
C ARG A 134 -9.05 10.56 -15.26
N SER A 135 -9.99 11.50 -15.21
CA SER A 135 -11.10 11.58 -16.17
C SER A 135 -10.59 11.80 -17.60
N GLU A 136 -11.40 11.41 -18.58
CA GLU A 136 -11.07 11.54 -20.01
C GLU A 136 -10.78 12.98 -20.43
N ASP A 137 -11.42 13.97 -19.78
CA ASP A 137 -11.18 15.39 -20.05
C ASP A 137 -9.94 15.95 -19.34
N GLY A 138 -9.29 15.15 -18.49
CA GLY A 138 -8.10 15.50 -17.72
C GLY A 138 -8.32 16.50 -16.57
N LYS A 139 -9.57 16.97 -16.35
CA LYS A 139 -9.88 18.04 -15.40
C LYS A 139 -10.06 17.54 -13.98
N SER A 140 -10.50 16.30 -13.83
CA SER A 140 -10.66 15.65 -12.54
C SER A 140 -9.77 14.40 -12.42
N ALA A 141 -9.32 14.16 -11.19
CA ALA A 141 -8.51 13.00 -10.84
C ALA A 141 -9.01 12.43 -9.51
N MET A 142 -9.23 11.12 -9.49
CA MET A 142 -9.64 10.36 -8.32
C MET A 142 -8.45 9.59 -7.77
N ALA A 143 -8.21 9.67 -6.47
CA ALA A 143 -7.29 8.80 -5.75
C ALA A 143 -8.06 7.58 -5.24
N VAL A 144 -7.77 6.44 -5.85
CA VAL A 144 -8.39 5.14 -5.58
C VAL A 144 -7.39 4.30 -4.79
N PRO A 145 -7.68 3.93 -3.53
CA PRO A 145 -6.77 3.09 -2.76
C PRO A 145 -6.60 1.72 -3.39
N GLU A 146 -5.38 1.19 -3.26
CA GLU A 146 -5.05 -0.13 -3.79
C GLU A 146 -5.89 -1.22 -3.08
N PRO A 147 -6.54 -2.12 -3.84
CA PRO A 147 -7.36 -3.16 -3.24
C PRO A 147 -6.51 -4.13 -2.41
N ALA A 148 -6.95 -4.43 -1.19
CA ALA A 148 -6.24 -5.33 -0.27
C ALA A 148 -6.20 -6.80 -0.73
N GLY A 149 -7.00 -7.17 -1.74
CA GLY A 149 -6.98 -8.51 -2.34
C GLY A 149 -7.41 -9.60 -1.35
N ASP A 150 -6.51 -10.57 -1.11
CA ASP A 150 -6.70 -11.73 -0.22
C ASP A 150 -6.42 -11.42 1.26
N VAL A 151 -6.11 -10.17 1.59
CA VAL A 151 -5.78 -9.74 2.95
C VAL A 151 -7.02 -9.44 3.77
N LEU A 152 -7.07 -9.99 4.99
CA LEU A 152 -8.03 -9.61 6.01
C LEU A 152 -7.55 -8.36 6.75
N LEU A 153 -8.28 -7.25 6.61
CA LEU A 153 -8.05 -6.07 7.45
C LEU A 153 -8.81 -6.24 8.77
N LEU A 154 -8.12 -5.98 9.87
CA LEU A 154 -8.70 -5.91 11.21
C LEU A 154 -8.74 -4.45 11.65
N ASP A 155 -9.89 -4.03 12.16
CA ASP A 155 -9.99 -2.77 12.88
C ASP A 155 -9.16 -2.84 14.17
N ARG A 156 -8.42 -1.77 14.50
CA ARG A 156 -7.47 -1.77 15.61
C ARG A 156 -8.16 -1.94 16.96
N ASP A 157 -9.28 -1.27 17.15
CA ASP A 157 -9.95 -1.18 18.44
C ASP A 157 -10.84 -2.40 18.68
N SER A 158 -11.67 -2.73 17.70
CA SER A 158 -12.61 -3.85 17.80
C SER A 158 -11.96 -5.21 17.51
N ARG A 159 -10.80 -5.23 16.84
CA ARG A 159 -10.15 -6.45 16.28
C ARG A 159 -11.06 -7.27 15.37
N GLN A 160 -12.14 -6.66 14.86
CA GLN A 160 -13.06 -7.33 13.97
C GLN A 160 -12.61 -7.17 12.50
N PRO A 161 -12.93 -8.16 11.65
CA PRO A 161 -12.84 -8.02 10.20
C PRO A 161 -13.50 -6.73 9.72
N THR A 162 -12.77 -5.94 8.93
CA THR A 162 -13.30 -4.74 8.28
C THR A 162 -12.96 -4.75 6.80
N THR A 163 -13.94 -4.39 5.97
CA THR A 163 -13.75 -4.27 4.52
C THR A 163 -13.35 -2.85 4.12
N SER A 164 -13.29 -1.89 5.07
CA SER A 164 -12.97 -0.51 4.74
C SER A 164 -11.47 -0.35 4.46
N SER A 165 -11.07 -0.74 3.25
CA SER A 165 -10.09 0.03 2.50
C SER A 165 -10.56 1.49 2.49
N GLN A 166 -9.63 2.44 2.52
CA GLN A 166 -9.98 3.86 2.51
C GLN A 166 -10.96 4.15 1.36
N ARG A 167 -11.87 5.13 1.53
CA ARG A 167 -12.82 5.47 0.46
C ARG A 167 -12.07 6.23 -0.64
N SER A 168 -12.38 5.93 -1.91
CA SER A 168 -11.93 6.76 -3.04
C SER A 168 -12.38 8.21 -2.84
N MET A 169 -11.47 9.14 -3.08
CA MET A 169 -11.70 10.59 -2.98
C MET A 169 -10.99 11.31 -4.12
N SER A 170 -11.26 12.58 -4.34
CA SER A 170 -10.53 13.34 -5.34
C SER A 170 -9.06 13.51 -4.94
N LEU A 171 -8.16 13.63 -5.91
CA LEU A 171 -6.74 13.87 -5.65
C LEU A 171 -6.50 15.15 -4.81
N PRO A 172 -7.20 16.28 -5.04
CA PRO A 172 -7.09 17.45 -4.18
C PRO A 172 -7.55 17.19 -2.73
N GLU A 173 -8.64 16.44 -2.53
CA GLU A 173 -9.11 16.07 -1.19
C GLU A 173 -8.09 15.20 -0.45
N LEU A 174 -7.50 14.22 -1.13
CA LEU A 174 -6.44 13.39 -0.53
C LEU A 174 -5.24 14.25 -0.10
N LYS A 175 -4.77 15.16 -0.95
CA LYS A 175 -3.66 16.06 -0.63
C LYS A 175 -3.98 16.99 0.54
N ALA A 176 -5.19 17.53 0.57
CA ALA A 176 -5.66 18.36 1.69
C ALA A 176 -5.70 17.56 3.00
N ALA A 177 -6.24 16.33 2.95
CA ALA A 177 -6.31 15.46 4.12
C ALA A 177 -4.92 15.05 4.64
N ILE A 178 -3.96 14.78 3.74
CA ILE A 178 -2.55 14.55 4.09
C ILE A 178 -1.97 15.78 4.81
N ARG A 179 -2.16 16.98 4.25
CA ARG A 179 -1.66 18.22 4.85
C ARG A 179 -2.22 18.43 6.25
N THR A 180 -3.54 18.31 6.42
CA THR A 180 -4.19 18.43 7.73
C THR A 180 -3.67 17.39 8.74
N ALA A 181 -3.42 16.15 8.30
CA ALA A 181 -2.87 15.11 9.16
C ALA A 181 -1.44 15.44 9.65
N LEU A 182 -0.63 16.10 8.83
CA LEU A 182 0.73 16.52 9.17
C LEU A 182 0.75 17.72 10.12
N GLU A 183 -0.13 18.70 9.90
CA GLU A 183 -0.23 19.92 10.73
C GLU A 183 -0.62 19.59 12.18
N ARG A 184 -1.52 18.62 12.40
CA ARG A 184 -1.96 18.21 13.75
C ARG A 184 -0.84 17.71 14.67
N LYS A 185 0.32 17.32 14.12
CA LYS A 185 1.48 16.84 14.88
C LYS A 185 2.49 17.95 15.19
N GLN A 186 2.42 19.10 14.52
CA GLN A 186 3.42 20.16 14.63
C GLN A 186 2.94 21.22 15.63
N PRO A 187 3.46 21.28 16.88
CA PRO A 187 3.13 22.39 17.77
C PRO A 187 3.62 23.71 17.15
N PRO A 188 2.92 24.85 17.38
CA PRO A 188 3.34 26.13 16.84
C PRO A 188 4.78 26.42 17.26
N THR A 189 5.65 26.65 16.27
CA THR A 189 7.03 27.07 16.51
C THR A 189 6.96 28.42 17.24
N ARG A 190 7.26 28.42 18.54
CA ARG A 190 7.49 29.66 19.28
C ARG A 190 8.71 30.31 18.66
N VAL A 191 8.49 31.34 17.84
CA VAL A 191 9.52 32.27 17.43
C VAL A 191 10.17 32.77 18.72
N GLN A 192 11.43 32.39 18.96
CA GLN A 192 12.21 32.95 20.05
C GLN A 192 12.41 34.43 19.74
N GLU A 193 11.56 35.25 20.32
CA GLU A 193 11.73 36.68 20.39
C GLU A 193 12.98 36.94 21.22
N LYS A 194 14.08 37.15 20.50
CA LYS A 194 15.37 37.58 21.02
C LYS A 194 15.17 38.99 21.56
N ARG A 195 14.90 39.12 22.86
CA ARG A 195 14.95 40.42 23.57
C ARG A 195 16.41 40.70 24.00
N PRO A 196 16.87 41.95 23.88
CA PRO A 196 18.26 42.34 23.99
C PRO A 196 18.81 42.25 25.42
#